data_AF-A0A812L8L1-F1
#
_entry.id   AF-A0A812L8L1-F1
#
_cell.length_a   1.000
_cell.length_b   1.000
_cell.length_c   1.000
_cell.angle_alpha   90.00
_cell.angle_beta   90.00
_cell.angle_gamma   90.00
#
_symmetry.space_group_name_H-M   'P 1'
#
loop_
_entity.id
_entity.type
_entity.pdbx_description
1 polymer ?
#
loop_
_entity_poly.entity_id
_entity_poly.type
_entity_poly.pdbx_seq_one_letter_code
_entity_poly.pdbx_strand_id
1 'polypeptide(L)'
;MLWMPSMLSALAIYFFTKYVKDSPFTIAVYTFSAIALFHGLRWCLGTSLQAAQDSRWLYPQTEYFPLSKLYELAGKDIVWSSVFSNMPKILLSAFIISIVNIACQLAVTASLLPPKVMGASTFDYEMIVQGRSHIIGGLALGFASDFGNDDTLVHRMVGGRFRLSMWAHVVTTALCVLCVDIPKNSLPYVPRFVNGTIVLLASAELLIAGFVQGYALLTRTEFAVVCVAALVTLLCGGQVQAGLFAGMFLAFADAIRNFTRALEQLSIKTEGDVAVVELPNYMFFATAPGIVATIRRTLSESSEVILDWEKVRGLDTKATLEFAQLCAEEQAEEARGILTFAALEPSIRAQLVAAHALPEASSSRNLEMAELPAGRRSTASGSSRRQSLASTEHAHDARRLTGITALRRSIAMPTGPIGSCPREARSLAEALAEARQRLPTPASK
;
A
#
# COMPACT_ATOMS: atom_id res chain seq x y z
N MET A 1 22.49 4.26 -34.70
CA MET A 1 21.70 3.23 -33.99
C MET A 1 22.39 2.80 -32.69
N LEU A 2 22.65 3.73 -31.76
CA LEU A 2 23.41 3.43 -30.53
C LEU A 2 22.59 2.68 -29.46
N TRP A 3 21.29 2.53 -29.66
CA TRP A 3 20.40 1.83 -28.73
C TRP A 3 20.37 0.31 -28.95
N MET A 4 20.69 -0.18 -30.16
CA MET A 4 20.65 -1.62 -30.46
C MET A 4 21.61 -2.45 -29.59
N PRO A 5 22.89 -2.05 -29.39
CA PRO A 5 23.80 -2.79 -28.51
C PRO A 5 23.26 -2.89 -27.07
N SER A 6 22.64 -1.81 -26.57
CA SER A 6 22.00 -1.81 -25.25
C SER A 6 20.85 -2.80 -25.17
N MET A 7 19.98 -2.83 -26.19
CA MET A 7 18.83 -3.73 -26.23
C MET A 7 19.25 -5.18 -26.34
N LEU A 8 20.20 -5.51 -27.23
CA LEU A 8 20.72 -6.86 -27.38
C LEU A 8 21.39 -7.35 -26.10
N SER A 9 22.18 -6.49 -25.45
CA SER A 9 22.83 -6.82 -24.17
C SER A 9 21.79 -6.99 -23.06
N ALA A 10 20.75 -6.15 -23.01
CA ALA A 10 19.68 -6.26 -22.01
C ALA A 10 18.91 -7.58 -22.18
N LEU A 11 18.57 -7.95 -23.40
CA LEU A 11 17.95 -9.26 -23.70
C LEU A 11 18.89 -10.40 -23.30
N ALA A 12 20.16 -10.34 -23.69
CA ALA A 12 21.12 -11.39 -23.35
C ALA A 12 21.26 -11.58 -21.83
N ILE A 13 21.39 -10.49 -21.06
CA ILE A 13 21.44 -10.56 -19.60
C ILE A 13 20.13 -11.09 -19.04
N TYR A 14 18.98 -10.60 -19.51
CA TYR A 14 17.67 -11.08 -19.06
C TYR A 14 17.49 -12.59 -19.27
N PHE A 15 17.87 -13.10 -20.45
CA PHE A 15 17.83 -14.53 -20.72
C PHE A 15 18.86 -15.30 -19.88
N PHE A 16 20.04 -14.74 -19.66
CA PHE A 16 21.07 -15.36 -18.84
C PHE A 16 20.64 -15.48 -17.37
N THR A 17 20.13 -14.40 -16.77
CA THR A 17 19.64 -14.42 -15.38
C THR A 17 18.46 -15.36 -15.23
N LYS A 18 17.55 -15.38 -16.19
CA LYS A 18 16.34 -16.19 -16.14
C LYS A 18 16.57 -17.69 -16.36
N TYR A 19 17.47 -18.07 -17.27
CA TYR A 19 17.60 -19.46 -17.73
C TYR A 19 18.94 -20.12 -17.41
N VAL A 20 19.99 -19.36 -17.10
CA VAL A 20 21.33 -19.91 -16.86
C VAL A 20 21.68 -19.85 -15.38
N LYS A 21 21.76 -18.63 -14.82
CA LYS A 21 22.17 -18.45 -13.43
C LYS A 21 21.64 -17.13 -12.89
N ASP A 22 20.80 -17.24 -11.87
CA ASP A 22 20.44 -16.11 -11.03
C ASP A 22 21.58 -15.87 -10.02
N SER A 23 22.35 -14.79 -10.24
CA SER A 23 23.46 -14.41 -9.36
C SER A 23 23.42 -12.91 -9.08
N PRO A 24 23.59 -12.49 -7.82
CA PRO A 24 23.61 -11.07 -7.46
C PRO A 24 24.79 -10.32 -8.10
N PHE A 25 25.81 -11.04 -8.57
CA PHE A 25 26.99 -10.45 -9.21
C PHE A 25 26.84 -10.29 -10.73
N THR A 26 25.74 -10.73 -11.34
CA THR A 26 25.58 -10.74 -12.80
C THR A 26 25.75 -9.36 -13.41
N ILE A 27 25.15 -8.33 -12.81
CA ILE A 27 25.25 -6.93 -13.30
C ILE A 27 26.67 -6.39 -13.15
N ALA A 28 27.34 -6.68 -12.03
CA ALA A 28 28.72 -6.24 -11.81
C ALA A 28 29.66 -6.91 -12.82
N VAL A 29 29.58 -8.24 -12.98
CA VAL A 29 30.36 -9.01 -13.95
C VAL A 29 30.10 -8.53 -15.38
N TYR A 30 28.83 -8.30 -15.74
CA TYR A 30 28.47 -7.71 -17.03
C TYR A 30 29.14 -6.35 -17.24
N THR A 31 29.02 -5.45 -16.26
CA THR A 31 29.55 -4.08 -16.35
C THR A 31 31.06 -4.11 -16.62
N PHE A 32 31.83 -4.85 -15.81
CA PHE A 32 33.28 -4.93 -15.99
C PHE A 32 33.69 -5.66 -17.28
N SER A 33 33.03 -6.78 -17.61
CA SER A 33 33.34 -7.54 -18.83
C SER A 33 32.99 -6.78 -20.11
N ALA A 34 31.86 -6.06 -20.14
CA ALA A 34 31.44 -5.25 -21.28
C ALA A 34 32.37 -4.05 -21.50
N ILE A 35 32.80 -3.39 -20.42
CA ILE A 35 33.81 -2.32 -20.49
C ILE A 35 35.13 -2.87 -21.04
N ALA A 36 35.63 -3.99 -20.48
CA ALA A 36 36.88 -4.61 -20.92
C ALA A 36 36.82 -5.06 -22.39
N LEU A 37 35.72 -5.72 -22.79
CA LEU A 37 35.50 -6.18 -24.16
C LEU A 37 35.43 -5.00 -25.14
N PHE A 38 34.71 -3.94 -24.79
CA PHE A 38 34.62 -2.74 -25.62
C PHE A 38 36.00 -2.12 -25.86
N HIS A 39 36.80 -1.94 -24.80
CA HIS A 39 38.15 -1.38 -24.96
C HIS A 39 39.10 -2.32 -25.68
N GLY A 40 38.96 -3.63 -25.50
CA GLY A 40 39.70 -4.64 -26.27
C GLY A 40 39.38 -4.56 -27.76
N LEU A 41 38.10 -4.52 -28.14
CA LEU A 41 37.68 -4.34 -29.53
C LEU A 41 38.13 -3.00 -30.11
N ARG A 42 37.99 -1.92 -29.34
CA ARG A 42 38.47 -0.59 -29.71
C ARG A 42 39.97 -0.62 -30.02
N TRP A 43 40.76 -1.27 -29.18
CA TRP A 43 42.20 -1.45 -29.38
C TRP A 43 42.49 -2.26 -30.66
N CYS A 44 41.84 -3.41 -30.84
CA CYS A 44 42.03 -4.26 -32.02
C CYS A 44 41.68 -3.56 -33.33
N LEU A 45 40.67 -2.68 -33.31
CA LEU A 45 40.24 -1.90 -34.47
C LEU A 45 41.08 -0.63 -34.70
N GLY A 46 42.06 -0.33 -33.83
CA GLY A 46 42.88 0.87 -33.91
C GLY A 46 42.10 2.17 -33.66
N THR A 47 40.89 2.10 -33.10
CA THR A 47 40.04 3.27 -32.87
C THR A 47 40.56 4.05 -31.65
N SER A 48 40.88 5.33 -31.82
CA SER A 48 41.32 6.17 -30.70
C SER A 48 40.20 6.40 -29.67
N LEU A 49 40.56 6.77 -28.43
CA LEU A 49 39.57 7.09 -27.40
C LEU A 49 38.69 8.28 -27.83
N GLN A 50 39.33 9.32 -28.39
CA GLN A 50 38.64 10.51 -28.89
C GLN A 50 37.65 10.16 -30.01
N ALA A 51 38.07 9.34 -30.99
CA ALA A 51 37.17 8.90 -32.06
C ALA A 51 35.94 8.14 -31.54
N ALA A 52 36.10 7.33 -30.49
CA ALA A 52 34.98 6.63 -29.83
C ALA A 52 34.05 7.59 -29.04
N GLN A 53 34.60 8.68 -28.49
CA GLN A 53 33.81 9.74 -27.84
C GLN A 53 33.05 10.59 -28.85
N ASP A 54 33.70 10.99 -29.94
CA ASP A 54 33.12 11.79 -31.03
C ASP A 54 31.96 11.05 -31.71
N SER A 55 32.10 9.74 -31.88
CA SER A 55 31.05 8.84 -32.37
C SER A 55 30.00 8.45 -31.32
N ARG A 56 30.07 9.02 -30.11
CA ARG A 56 29.12 8.85 -29.00
C ARG A 56 29.02 7.43 -28.44
N TRP A 57 30.02 6.58 -28.66
CA TRP A 57 30.10 5.28 -27.99
C TRP A 57 30.51 5.40 -26.52
N LEU A 58 31.37 6.38 -26.22
CA LEU A 58 31.81 6.74 -24.87
C LEU A 58 31.19 8.06 -24.40
N TYR A 59 31.17 8.30 -23.08
CA TYR A 59 30.83 9.61 -22.55
C TYR A 59 31.91 10.66 -22.91
N PRO A 60 31.52 11.91 -23.15
CA PRO A 60 32.50 12.97 -23.37
C PRO A 60 33.33 13.17 -22.10
N GLN A 61 34.50 13.80 -22.24
CA GLN A 61 35.24 14.29 -21.08
C GLN A 61 34.34 15.25 -20.29
N THR A 62 34.05 14.88 -19.05
CA THR A 62 33.24 15.72 -18.17
C THR A 62 34.10 16.82 -17.58
N GLU A 63 33.69 18.07 -17.76
CA GLU A 63 34.29 19.18 -17.02
C GLU A 63 34.03 19.00 -15.53
N TYR A 64 35.01 19.37 -14.70
CA TYR A 64 34.83 19.34 -13.25
C TYR A 64 33.73 20.32 -12.87
N PHE A 65 32.66 19.79 -12.26
CA PHE A 65 31.58 20.58 -11.72
C PHE A 65 31.71 20.64 -10.20
N PRO A 66 32.35 21.68 -9.63
CA PRO A 66 32.48 21.80 -8.18
C PRO A 66 31.11 21.90 -7.53
N LEU A 67 30.94 21.25 -6.38
CA LEU A 67 29.70 21.36 -5.59
C LEU A 67 29.38 22.81 -5.22
N SER A 68 30.40 23.67 -5.06
CA SER A 68 30.19 25.11 -4.82
C SER A 68 29.46 25.81 -5.98
N LYS A 69 29.66 25.36 -7.23
CA LYS A 69 28.91 25.90 -8.38
C LYS A 69 27.43 25.59 -8.34
N LEU A 70 27.00 24.50 -7.69
CA LEU A 70 25.56 24.25 -7.46
C LEU A 70 24.95 25.38 -6.63
N TYR A 71 25.64 25.81 -5.58
CA TYR A 71 25.19 26.91 -4.72
C TYR A 71 25.27 28.27 -5.41
N GLU A 72 26.29 28.49 -6.25
CA GLU A 72 26.34 29.69 -7.10
C GLU A 72 25.16 29.74 -8.07
N LEU A 73 24.82 28.63 -8.72
CA LEU A 73 23.67 28.54 -9.63
C LEU A 73 22.33 28.62 -8.91
N ALA A 74 22.24 28.14 -7.68
CA ALA A 74 21.03 28.24 -6.87
C ALA A 74 20.74 29.67 -6.42
N GLY A 75 21.74 30.55 -6.33
CA GLY A 75 21.58 31.94 -5.86
C GLY A 75 21.53 32.99 -6.97
N LYS A 76 22.07 32.70 -8.17
CA LYS A 76 22.22 33.68 -9.25
C LYS A 76 21.11 33.51 -10.29
N ASP A 77 20.46 34.62 -10.63
CA ASP A 77 19.49 34.70 -11.73
C ASP A 77 18.26 33.79 -11.62
N ILE A 78 17.74 33.55 -10.40
CA ILE A 78 16.42 32.90 -10.25
C ILE A 78 15.36 33.82 -10.88
N VAL A 79 14.85 33.38 -12.02
CA VAL A 79 13.69 33.99 -12.67
C VAL A 79 12.43 33.57 -11.92
N TRP A 80 12.13 34.28 -10.83
CA TRP A 80 10.97 34.00 -9.96
C TRP A 80 9.65 33.95 -10.73
N SER A 81 9.51 34.75 -11.79
CA SER A 81 8.33 34.68 -12.67
C SER A 81 8.18 33.30 -13.31
N SER A 82 9.25 32.67 -13.79
CA SER A 82 9.22 31.30 -14.32
C SER A 82 8.85 30.27 -13.25
N VAL A 83 9.33 30.46 -12.01
CA VAL A 83 8.97 29.60 -10.87
C VAL A 83 7.47 29.71 -10.58
N PHE A 84 6.94 30.92 -10.46
CA PHE A 84 5.51 31.14 -10.20
C PHE A 84 4.62 30.67 -11.35
N SER A 85 5.02 30.90 -12.60
CA SER A 85 4.30 30.40 -13.79
C SER A 85 4.28 28.88 -13.88
N ASN A 86 5.25 28.18 -13.30
CA ASN A 86 5.28 26.72 -13.23
C ASN A 86 4.90 26.16 -11.85
N MET A 87 4.47 27.01 -10.92
CA MET A 87 4.12 26.61 -9.55
C MET A 87 3.12 25.46 -9.51
N PRO A 88 2.04 25.42 -10.33
CA PRO A 88 1.13 24.27 -10.32
C PRO A 88 1.82 22.95 -10.68
N LYS A 89 2.75 22.95 -11.65
CA LYS A 89 3.51 21.76 -12.04
C LYS A 89 4.50 21.33 -10.95
N ILE A 90 5.13 22.31 -10.30
CA ILE A 90 6.07 22.08 -9.20
C ILE A 90 5.33 21.47 -8.00
N LEU A 91 4.21 22.08 -7.60
CA LEU A 91 3.38 21.58 -6.49
C LEU A 91 2.80 20.20 -6.78
N LEU A 92 2.29 19.98 -8.00
CA LEU A 92 1.79 18.67 -8.41
C LEU A 92 2.89 17.60 -8.38
N SER A 93 4.08 17.95 -8.87
CA SER A 93 5.24 17.04 -8.84
C SER A 93 5.70 16.76 -7.41
N ALA A 94 5.76 17.78 -6.54
CA ALA A 94 6.10 17.61 -5.14
C ALA A 94 5.07 16.74 -4.39
N PHE A 95 3.77 16.96 -4.64
CA PHE A 95 2.71 16.14 -4.05
C PHE A 95 2.82 14.67 -4.50
N ILE A 96 2.98 14.43 -5.80
CA ILE A 96 3.04 13.07 -6.33
C ILE A 96 4.33 12.35 -5.93
N ILE A 97 5.49 12.99 -6.16
CA ILE A 97 6.81 12.36 -5.95
C ILE A 97 7.11 12.21 -4.46
N SER A 98 6.78 13.20 -3.63
CA SER A 98 7.07 13.10 -2.20
C SER A 98 5.94 12.42 -1.47
N ILE A 99 4.71 12.92 -1.53
CA ILE A 99 3.66 12.45 -0.62
C ILE A 99 3.10 11.10 -1.09
N VAL A 100 2.65 11.01 -2.35
CA VAL A 100 2.00 9.78 -2.85
C VAL A 100 3.00 8.63 -2.92
N ASN A 101 4.20 8.87 -3.49
CA ASN A 101 5.22 7.83 -3.57
C ASN A 101 5.67 7.35 -2.19
N ILE A 102 5.94 8.25 -1.22
CA ILE A 102 6.32 7.83 0.14
C ILE A 102 5.20 7.05 0.79
N ALA A 103 3.94 7.49 0.69
CA ALA A 103 2.81 6.78 1.26
C ALA A 103 2.67 5.36 0.67
N CYS A 104 2.79 5.23 -0.65
CA CYS A 104 2.79 3.93 -1.34
C CYS A 104 3.95 3.05 -0.88
N GLN A 105 5.18 3.58 -0.86
CA GLN A 105 6.36 2.81 -0.47
C GLN A 105 6.29 2.37 0.99
N LEU A 106 5.79 3.22 1.88
CA LEU A 106 5.63 2.90 3.29
C LEU A 106 4.55 1.85 3.54
N ALA A 107 3.46 1.88 2.77
CA ALA A 107 2.47 0.80 2.77
C ALA A 107 3.10 -0.53 2.31
N VAL A 108 3.95 -0.50 1.28
CA VAL A 108 4.73 -1.66 0.83
C VAL A 108 5.69 -2.13 1.94
N THR A 109 6.43 -1.22 2.58
CA THR A 109 7.32 -1.57 3.70
C THR A 109 6.57 -2.27 4.82
N ALA A 110 5.40 -1.76 5.19
CA ALA A 110 4.57 -2.32 6.24
C ALA A 110 4.07 -3.73 5.90
N SER A 111 3.90 -4.04 4.61
CA SER A 111 3.56 -5.38 4.14
C SER A 111 4.78 -6.33 4.10
N LEU A 112 5.98 -5.80 3.88
CA LEU A 112 7.22 -6.58 3.76
C LEU A 112 7.87 -6.87 5.11
N LEU A 113 7.77 -5.96 6.07
CA LEU A 113 8.43 -6.06 7.36
C LEU A 113 7.43 -6.38 8.48
N PRO A 114 7.62 -7.45 9.26
CA PRO A 114 6.70 -7.78 10.33
C PRO A 114 6.72 -6.69 11.42
N PRO A 115 5.62 -6.49 12.18
CA PRO A 115 5.51 -5.43 13.18
C PRO A 115 6.64 -5.44 14.23
N LYS A 116 7.12 -6.63 14.61
CA LYS A 116 8.26 -6.80 15.53
C LYS A 116 9.56 -6.18 15.00
N VAL A 117 9.74 -6.12 13.68
CA VAL A 117 10.92 -5.55 13.00
C VAL A 117 10.76 -4.06 12.75
N MET A 118 9.55 -3.59 12.44
CA MET A 118 9.25 -2.16 12.38
C MET A 118 9.37 -1.47 13.76
N GLY A 119 9.14 -2.23 14.84
CA GLY A 119 9.34 -1.74 16.20
C GLY A 119 8.34 -0.63 16.52
N ALA A 120 8.85 0.55 16.91
CA ALA A 120 8.04 1.72 17.25
C ALA A 120 7.77 2.65 16.04
N SER A 121 8.16 2.24 14.83
CA SER A 121 7.88 3.00 13.62
C SER A 121 6.39 2.99 13.33
N THR A 122 5.78 4.19 13.29
CA THR A 122 4.39 4.40 12.86
C THR A 122 4.38 5.11 11.52
N PHE A 123 3.26 4.98 10.79
CA PHE A 123 3.10 5.68 9.50
C PHE A 123 3.36 7.19 9.63
N ASP A 124 2.76 7.81 10.65
CA ASP A 124 2.92 9.24 10.94
C ASP A 124 4.38 9.62 11.21
N TYR A 125 5.08 8.79 11.98
CA TYR A 125 6.49 9.02 12.29
C TYR A 125 7.35 9.01 11.03
N GLU A 126 7.20 8.00 10.17
CA GLU A 126 8.00 7.87 8.94
C GLU A 126 7.68 8.98 7.93
N MET A 127 6.41 9.40 7.82
CA MET A 127 6.02 10.55 7.00
C MET A 127 6.68 11.84 7.49
N ILE A 128 6.70 12.09 8.81
CA ILE A 128 7.35 13.28 9.39
C ILE A 128 8.86 13.23 9.15
N VAL A 129 9.50 12.08 9.34
CA VAL A 129 10.94 11.91 9.13
C VAL A 129 11.29 12.15 7.66
N GLN A 130 10.51 11.62 6.72
CA GLN A 130 10.78 11.90 5.30
C GLN A 130 10.50 13.33 4.88
N GLY A 131 9.49 13.98 5.44
CA GLY A 131 9.31 15.41 5.25
C GLY A 131 10.56 16.21 5.67
N ARG A 132 11.15 15.86 6.83
CA ARG A 132 12.39 16.48 7.30
C ARG A 132 13.57 16.17 6.38
N SER A 133 13.72 14.92 5.94
CA SER A 133 14.76 14.52 4.98
C SER A 133 14.67 15.29 3.67
N HIS A 134 13.47 15.54 3.15
CA HIS A 134 13.27 16.33 1.93
C HIS A 134 13.57 17.80 2.11
N ILE A 135 13.22 18.39 3.27
CA ILE A 135 13.59 19.78 3.57
C ILE A 135 15.11 19.91 3.61
N ILE A 136 15.79 19.02 4.35
CA ILE A 136 17.25 19.02 4.45
C ILE A 136 17.89 18.76 3.09
N GLY A 137 17.39 17.78 2.34
CA GLY A 137 17.84 17.46 0.98
C GLY A 137 17.68 18.64 0.03
N GLY A 138 16.52 19.31 0.02
CA GLY A 138 16.26 20.48 -0.80
C GLY A 138 17.15 21.68 -0.45
N LEU A 139 17.41 21.93 0.85
CA LEU A 139 18.37 22.94 1.29
C LEU A 139 19.81 22.62 0.88
N ALA A 140 20.13 21.33 0.74
CA ALA A 140 21.39 20.84 0.21
C ALA A 140 21.42 20.74 -1.33
N LEU A 141 20.42 21.30 -2.03
CA LEU A 141 20.25 21.21 -3.49
C LEU A 141 20.13 19.77 -4.03
N GLY A 142 19.70 18.86 -3.17
CA GLY A 142 19.40 17.47 -3.49
C GLY A 142 18.02 17.30 -4.14
N PHE A 143 17.81 16.13 -4.70
CA PHE A 143 16.52 15.72 -5.27
C PHE A 143 15.63 15.10 -4.20
N ALA A 144 14.31 15.12 -4.43
CA ALA A 144 13.38 14.36 -3.61
C ALA A 144 13.77 12.88 -3.64
N SER A 145 14.06 12.31 -2.46
CA SER A 145 14.38 10.90 -2.30
C SER A 145 13.13 10.09 -1.98
N ASP A 146 13.15 8.80 -2.26
CA ASP A 146 12.09 7.89 -1.85
C ASP A 146 12.56 6.95 -0.74
N PHE A 147 11.62 6.12 -0.28
CA PHE A 147 11.92 5.06 0.68
C PHE A 147 12.39 3.83 -0.10
N GLY A 148 13.69 3.55 -0.08
CA GLY A 148 14.30 2.41 -0.77
C GLY A 148 13.95 1.09 -0.09
N ASN A 149 12.81 0.49 -0.44
CA ASN A 149 12.39 -0.82 0.07
C ASN A 149 13.41 -1.91 -0.29
N ASP A 150 13.91 -1.90 -1.52
CA ASP A 150 14.90 -2.87 -2.00
C ASP A 150 16.23 -2.72 -1.27
N ASP A 151 16.72 -1.50 -1.10
CA ASP A 151 17.94 -1.22 -0.32
C ASP A 151 17.78 -1.63 1.13
N THR A 152 16.61 -1.38 1.72
CA THR A 152 16.30 -1.81 3.08
C THR A 152 16.33 -3.33 3.20
N LEU A 153 15.78 -4.06 2.23
CA LEU A 153 15.81 -5.51 2.19
C LEU A 153 17.24 -6.04 2.02
N VAL A 154 18.00 -5.52 1.06
CA VAL A 154 19.40 -5.91 0.84
C VAL A 154 20.23 -5.66 2.10
N HIS A 155 20.09 -4.48 2.71
CA HIS A 155 20.78 -4.13 3.94
C HIS A 155 20.45 -5.11 5.08
N ARG A 156 19.19 -5.51 5.19
CA ARG A 156 18.74 -6.53 6.16
C ARG A 156 19.31 -7.92 5.83
N MET A 157 19.35 -8.30 4.56
CA MET A 157 19.91 -9.59 4.10
C MET A 157 21.39 -9.72 4.42
N VAL A 158 22.15 -8.62 4.35
CA VAL A 158 23.57 -8.58 4.73
C VAL A 158 23.77 -8.49 6.26
N GLY A 159 22.68 -8.44 7.03
CA GLY A 159 22.70 -8.47 8.50
C GLY A 159 22.58 -7.10 9.18
N GLY A 160 22.29 -6.04 8.44
CA GLY A 160 22.06 -4.70 8.96
C GLY A 160 20.81 -4.64 9.84
N ARG A 161 20.98 -4.66 11.16
CA ARG A 161 19.86 -4.64 12.13
C ARG A 161 19.76 -3.37 12.96
N PHE A 162 20.82 -2.55 12.97
CA PHE A 162 20.98 -1.43 13.88
C PHE A 162 21.11 -0.11 13.13
N ARG A 163 20.73 1.01 13.76
CA ARG A 163 20.90 2.36 13.20
C ARG A 163 22.36 2.67 12.82
N LEU A 164 23.33 2.08 13.52
CA LEU A 164 24.75 2.23 13.19
C LEU A 164 25.09 1.76 11.77
N SER A 165 24.45 0.68 11.31
CA SER A 165 24.67 0.17 9.94
C SER A 165 24.16 1.13 8.86
N MET A 166 23.13 1.94 9.17
CA MET A 166 22.68 3.02 8.30
C MET A 166 23.69 4.17 8.28
N TRP A 167 24.26 4.56 9.42
CA TRP A 167 25.33 5.55 9.45
C TRP A 167 26.58 5.11 8.67
N ALA A 168 26.97 3.83 8.77
CA ALA A 168 28.05 3.28 7.95
C ALA A 168 27.73 3.40 6.45
N HIS A 169 26.49 3.13 6.05
CA HIS A 169 26.04 3.34 4.67
C HIS A 169 26.11 4.81 4.27
N VAL A 170 25.60 5.74 5.09
CA VAL A 170 25.69 7.19 4.86
C VAL A 170 27.13 7.64 4.68
N VAL A 171 28.05 7.20 5.54
CA VAL A 171 29.48 7.53 5.45
C VAL A 171 30.09 6.97 4.17
N THR A 172 29.76 5.73 3.81
CA THR A 172 30.29 5.10 2.58
C THR A 172 29.80 5.84 1.34
N THR A 173 28.50 6.16 1.28
CA THR A 173 27.91 6.95 0.20
C THR A 173 28.51 8.35 0.14
N ALA A 174 28.70 9.01 1.29
CA ALA A 174 29.36 10.30 1.37
C ALA A 174 30.80 10.24 0.86
N LEU A 175 31.56 9.20 1.18
CA LEU A 175 32.91 8.98 0.64
C LEU A 175 32.87 8.80 -0.89
N CYS A 176 31.94 8.00 -1.42
CA CYS A 176 31.77 7.85 -2.87
C CYS A 176 31.43 9.17 -3.57
N VAL A 177 30.58 10.01 -2.95
CA VAL A 177 30.23 11.34 -3.48
C VAL A 177 31.40 12.31 -3.37
N LEU A 178 32.11 12.33 -2.23
CA LEU A 178 33.26 13.21 -2.00
C LEU A 178 34.45 12.86 -2.90
N CYS A 179 34.55 11.60 -3.35
CA CYS A 179 35.43 11.18 -4.42
C CYS A 179 34.90 11.61 -5.81
N VAL A 180 34.49 12.87 -5.98
CA VAL A 180 33.96 13.47 -7.22
C VAL A 180 34.91 13.27 -8.41
N ASP A 181 36.22 13.14 -8.15
CA ASP A 181 37.22 12.85 -9.17
C ASP A 181 37.06 11.46 -9.80
N ILE A 182 36.46 10.49 -9.10
CA ILE A 182 36.27 9.14 -9.64
C ILE A 182 35.30 9.19 -10.83
N PRO A 183 34.05 9.72 -10.74
CA PRO A 183 33.19 9.86 -11.90
C PRO A 183 33.84 10.65 -13.04
N LYS A 184 34.50 11.78 -12.73
CA LYS A 184 35.18 12.62 -13.73
C LYS A 184 36.23 11.82 -14.53
N ASN A 185 37.02 11.01 -13.83
CA ASN A 185 38.12 10.28 -14.44
C ASN A 185 37.72 8.90 -14.98
N SER A 186 36.58 8.34 -14.57
CA SER A 186 36.16 6.98 -14.98
C SER A 186 35.03 6.98 -16.01
N LEU A 187 34.07 7.90 -15.91
CA LEU A 187 32.88 7.95 -16.78
C LEU A 187 33.24 8.08 -18.27
N PRO A 188 34.25 8.87 -18.69
CA PRO A 188 34.66 8.96 -20.10
C PRO A 188 35.13 7.62 -20.69
N TYR A 189 35.47 6.64 -19.86
CA TYR A 189 35.86 5.29 -20.28
C TYR A 189 34.71 4.29 -20.28
N VAL A 190 33.52 4.66 -19.78
CA VAL A 190 32.36 3.78 -19.75
C VAL A 190 31.61 3.86 -21.09
N PRO A 191 31.40 2.75 -21.80
CA PRO A 191 30.57 2.74 -22.99
C PRO A 191 29.12 3.05 -22.64
N ARG A 192 28.51 3.98 -23.39
CA ARG A 192 27.13 4.44 -23.13
C ARG A 192 26.12 3.30 -23.18
N PHE A 193 26.38 2.27 -23.99
CA PHE A 193 25.48 1.12 -24.10
C PHE A 193 25.43 0.29 -22.81
N VAL A 194 26.47 0.30 -21.97
CA VAL A 194 26.49 -0.41 -20.69
C VAL A 194 25.43 0.17 -19.76
N ASN A 195 25.43 1.49 -19.58
CA ASN A 195 24.41 2.18 -18.78
C ASN A 195 23.02 2.03 -19.41
N GLY A 196 22.91 2.16 -20.75
CA GLY A 196 21.66 1.94 -21.45
C GLY A 196 21.10 0.51 -21.23
N THR A 197 21.96 -0.48 -21.15
CA THR A 197 21.58 -1.89 -20.87
C THR A 197 20.99 -2.02 -19.48
N ILE A 198 21.65 -1.45 -18.47
CA ILE A 198 21.19 -1.51 -17.07
C ILE A 198 19.82 -0.84 -16.94
N VAL A 199 19.64 0.34 -17.55
CA VAL A 199 18.36 1.05 -17.55
C VAL A 199 17.27 0.25 -18.25
N LEU A 200 17.56 -0.34 -19.42
CA LEU A 200 16.59 -1.17 -20.15
C LEU A 200 16.21 -2.44 -19.39
N LEU A 201 17.18 -3.09 -18.73
CA LEU A 201 16.94 -4.28 -17.93
C LEU A 201 16.03 -3.95 -16.73
N ALA A 202 16.37 -2.91 -15.96
CA ALA A 202 15.53 -2.46 -14.84
C ALA A 202 14.12 -2.07 -15.32
N SER A 203 14.01 -1.37 -16.44
CA SER A 203 12.72 -1.01 -17.04
C SER A 203 11.91 -2.24 -17.46
N ALA A 204 12.55 -3.24 -18.07
CA ALA A 204 11.90 -4.48 -18.46
C ALA A 204 11.40 -5.27 -17.25
N GLU A 205 12.18 -5.34 -16.18
CA GLU A 205 11.77 -5.98 -14.92
C GLU A 205 10.56 -5.29 -14.30
N LEU A 206 10.56 -3.95 -14.24
CA LEU A 206 9.41 -3.17 -13.77
C LEU A 206 8.17 -3.38 -14.64
N LEU A 207 8.32 -3.45 -15.97
CA LEU A 207 7.20 -3.73 -16.89
C LEU A 207 6.67 -5.16 -16.71
N ILE A 208 7.54 -6.15 -16.54
CA ILE A 208 7.13 -7.54 -16.30
C ILE A 208 6.42 -7.65 -14.96
N ALA A 209 6.94 -7.03 -13.90
CA ALA A 209 6.30 -7.00 -12.59
C ALA A 209 4.92 -6.32 -12.67
N GLY A 210 4.84 -5.15 -13.31
CA GLY A 210 3.60 -4.38 -13.42
C GLY A 210 2.53 -5.06 -14.29
N PHE A 211 2.88 -5.51 -15.50
CA PHE A 211 1.89 -6.02 -16.46
C PHE A 211 1.73 -7.53 -16.44
N VAL A 212 2.82 -8.30 -16.36
CA VAL A 212 2.74 -9.76 -16.47
C VAL A 212 2.41 -10.39 -15.12
N GLN A 213 3.14 -10.02 -14.08
CA GLN A 213 2.89 -10.54 -12.74
C GLN A 213 1.65 -9.87 -12.13
N GLY A 214 1.48 -8.56 -12.33
CA GLY A 214 0.29 -7.83 -11.90
C GLY A 214 -1.01 -8.42 -12.46
N TYR A 215 -1.04 -8.89 -13.72
CA TYR A 215 -2.24 -9.53 -14.29
C TYR A 215 -2.70 -10.78 -13.52
N ALA A 216 -1.76 -11.54 -12.97
CA ALA A 216 -2.07 -12.75 -12.21
C ALA A 216 -2.47 -12.48 -10.76
N LEU A 217 -2.13 -11.29 -10.23
CA LEU A 217 -2.32 -10.93 -8.82
C LEU A 217 -3.50 -9.98 -8.59
N LEU A 218 -3.78 -9.10 -9.55
CA LEU A 218 -4.80 -8.07 -9.44
C LEU A 218 -6.15 -8.57 -9.98
N THR A 219 -7.24 -8.00 -9.44
CA THR A 219 -8.56 -8.16 -10.05
C THR A 219 -8.61 -7.49 -11.43
N ARG A 220 -9.61 -7.83 -12.24
CA ARG A 220 -9.75 -7.27 -13.59
C ARG A 220 -9.91 -5.74 -13.59
N THR A 221 -10.59 -5.18 -12.58
CA THR A 221 -10.78 -3.73 -12.45
C THR A 221 -9.48 -3.04 -12.04
N GLU A 222 -8.79 -3.56 -11.03
CA GLU A 222 -7.48 -3.06 -10.60
C GLU A 222 -6.44 -3.11 -11.73
N PHE A 223 -6.39 -4.22 -12.48
CA PHE A 223 -5.49 -4.32 -13.62
C PHE A 223 -5.83 -3.33 -14.73
N ALA A 224 -7.13 -3.09 -14.99
CA ALA A 224 -7.56 -2.06 -15.94
C ALA A 224 -7.09 -0.66 -15.51
N VAL A 225 -7.14 -0.34 -14.20
CA VAL A 225 -6.60 0.92 -13.66
C VAL A 225 -5.10 1.05 -13.97
N VAL A 226 -4.31 -0.01 -13.78
CA VAL A 226 -2.87 -0.01 -14.11
C VAL A 226 -2.66 0.24 -15.60
N CYS A 227 -3.40 -0.44 -16.48
CA CYS A 227 -3.31 -0.25 -17.92
C CYS A 227 -3.66 1.19 -18.34
N VAL A 228 -4.73 1.76 -17.78
CA VAL A 228 -5.15 3.13 -18.09
C VAL A 228 -4.12 4.14 -17.57
N ALA A 229 -3.58 3.96 -16.36
CA ALA A 229 -2.53 4.82 -15.83
C ALA A 229 -1.29 4.84 -16.74
N ALA A 230 -0.84 3.67 -17.18
CA ALA A 230 0.28 3.56 -18.12
C ALA A 230 -0.03 4.18 -19.49
N LEU A 231 -1.25 3.97 -20.02
CA LEU A 231 -1.68 4.58 -21.27
C LEU A 231 -1.69 6.11 -21.17
N VAL A 232 -2.21 6.67 -20.08
CA VAL A 232 -2.18 8.12 -19.83
C VAL A 232 -0.75 8.64 -19.76
N THR A 233 0.16 7.95 -19.06
CA THR A 233 1.58 8.32 -19.05
C THR A 233 2.16 8.38 -20.46
N LEU A 234 1.88 7.37 -21.31
CA LEU A 234 2.37 7.33 -22.68
C LEU A 234 1.77 8.45 -23.55
N LEU A 235 0.46 8.66 -23.49
CA LEU A 235 -0.25 9.69 -24.26
C LEU A 235 0.15 11.12 -23.85
N CYS A 236 0.52 11.32 -22.59
CA CYS A 236 1.04 12.59 -22.08
C CYS A 236 2.56 12.75 -22.26
N GLY A 237 3.19 12.02 -23.18
CA GLY A 237 4.61 12.17 -23.52
C GLY A 237 5.57 11.68 -22.44
N GLY A 238 5.16 10.70 -21.63
CA GLY A 238 5.97 10.14 -20.54
C GLY A 238 5.81 10.86 -19.20
N GLN A 239 4.80 11.72 -19.04
CA GLN A 239 4.51 12.37 -17.77
C GLN A 239 3.90 11.38 -16.77
N VAL A 240 4.75 10.80 -15.92
CA VAL A 240 4.36 9.82 -14.89
C VAL A 240 3.32 10.41 -13.92
N GLN A 241 3.40 11.72 -13.64
CA GLN A 241 2.45 12.41 -12.75
C GLN A 241 1.00 12.29 -13.24
N ALA A 242 0.79 12.46 -14.55
CA ALA A 242 -0.54 12.40 -15.16
C ALA A 242 -1.13 10.98 -15.05
N GLY A 243 -0.31 9.96 -15.33
CA GLY A 243 -0.73 8.57 -15.21
C GLY A 243 -1.05 8.17 -13.77
N LEU A 244 -0.24 8.59 -12.80
CA LEU A 244 -0.50 8.31 -11.40
C LEU A 244 -1.78 8.98 -10.90
N PHE A 245 -2.00 10.25 -11.27
CA PHE A 245 -3.23 10.96 -10.91
C PHE A 245 -4.47 10.28 -11.48
N ALA A 246 -4.43 9.90 -12.77
CA ALA A 246 -5.51 9.16 -13.41
C ALA A 246 -5.76 7.80 -12.73
N GLY A 247 -4.68 7.06 -12.44
CA GLY A 247 -4.76 5.77 -11.74
C GLY A 247 -5.39 5.91 -10.36
N MET A 248 -4.96 6.89 -9.57
CA MET A 248 -5.50 7.15 -8.23
C MET A 248 -6.98 7.54 -8.28
N PHE A 249 -7.36 8.41 -9.22
CA PHE A 249 -8.76 8.81 -9.40
C PHE A 249 -9.65 7.62 -9.78
N LEU A 250 -9.20 6.76 -10.71
CA LEU A 250 -9.94 5.58 -11.12
C LEU A 250 -10.02 4.53 -10.02
N ALA A 251 -8.94 4.31 -9.26
CA ALA A 251 -8.94 3.42 -8.11
C ALA A 251 -9.91 3.92 -7.03
N PHE A 252 -9.95 5.22 -6.78
CA PHE A 252 -10.91 5.84 -5.86
C PHE A 252 -12.36 5.67 -6.33
N ALA A 253 -12.62 5.89 -7.63
CA ALA A 253 -13.94 5.68 -8.21
C ALA A 253 -14.37 4.21 -8.14
N ASP A 254 -13.46 3.26 -8.40
CA ASP A 254 -13.73 1.82 -8.25
C ASP A 254 -14.01 1.45 -6.78
N ALA A 255 -13.25 2.01 -5.84
CA ALA A 255 -13.48 1.83 -4.41
C ALA A 255 -14.87 2.33 -3.99
N ILE A 256 -15.28 3.54 -4.42
CA ILE A 256 -16.63 4.07 -4.16
C ILE A 256 -17.68 3.13 -4.75
N ARG A 257 -17.52 2.73 -6.02
CA ARG A 257 -18.49 1.85 -6.70
C ARG A 257 -18.62 0.50 -6.00
N ASN A 258 -17.51 -0.12 -5.62
CA ASN A 258 -17.49 -1.40 -4.93
C ASN A 258 -18.10 -1.27 -3.53
N PHE A 259 -17.83 -0.16 -2.85
CA PHE A 259 -18.49 0.17 -1.60
C PHE A 259 -20.00 0.28 -1.79
N THR A 260 -20.49 1.12 -2.71
CA THR A 260 -21.93 1.25 -3.00
C THR A 260 -22.59 -0.09 -3.36
N ARG A 261 -21.94 -0.93 -4.17
CA ARG A 261 -22.48 -2.26 -4.52
C ARG A 261 -22.57 -3.22 -3.35
N ALA A 262 -21.57 -3.23 -2.47
CA ALA A 262 -21.62 -4.03 -1.26
C ALA A 262 -22.82 -3.63 -0.38
N LEU A 263 -23.25 -2.37 -0.49
CA LEU A 263 -24.41 -1.85 0.24
C LEU A 263 -25.75 -2.11 -0.45
N GLU A 264 -25.78 -2.19 -1.77
CA GLU A 264 -26.97 -2.69 -2.50
C GLU A 264 -27.26 -4.16 -2.13
N GLN A 265 -26.25 -4.90 -1.66
CA GLN A 265 -26.35 -6.27 -1.17
C GLN A 265 -26.43 -6.32 0.37
N LEU A 266 -27.26 -5.46 0.98
CA LEU A 266 -27.60 -5.59 2.39
C LEU A 266 -28.07 -7.02 2.69
N SER A 267 -27.46 -7.63 3.70
CA SER A 267 -27.86 -8.97 4.15
C SER A 267 -29.16 -8.84 4.92
N ILE A 268 -30.26 -9.19 4.27
CA ILE A 268 -31.59 -9.27 4.88
C ILE A 268 -31.86 -10.74 5.20
N LYS A 269 -32.06 -11.05 6.48
CA LYS A 269 -32.50 -12.37 6.93
C LYS A 269 -33.95 -12.27 7.36
N THR A 270 -34.82 -13.01 6.70
CA THR A 270 -36.26 -13.01 7.02
C THR A 270 -36.61 -14.30 7.76
N GLU A 271 -37.23 -14.18 8.93
CA GLU A 271 -37.73 -15.31 9.71
C GLU A 271 -39.20 -15.05 10.07
N GLY A 272 -40.11 -15.66 9.29
CA GLY A 272 -41.54 -15.36 9.39
C GLY A 272 -41.85 -13.95 8.90
N ASP A 273 -42.44 -13.14 9.77
CA ASP A 273 -42.85 -11.75 9.49
C ASP A 273 -41.85 -10.72 10.06
N VAL A 274 -40.71 -11.22 10.57
CA VAL A 274 -39.62 -10.42 11.10
C VAL A 274 -38.46 -10.45 10.12
N ALA A 275 -37.94 -9.27 9.76
CA ALA A 275 -36.76 -9.13 8.92
C ALA A 275 -35.60 -8.49 9.69
N VAL A 276 -34.44 -9.13 9.69
CA VAL A 276 -33.20 -8.60 10.26
C VAL A 276 -32.35 -8.04 9.12
N VAL A 277 -32.06 -6.75 9.17
CA VAL A 277 -31.22 -6.03 8.20
C VAL A 277 -29.86 -5.77 8.84
N GLU A 278 -28.82 -6.47 8.37
CA GLU A 278 -27.45 -6.22 8.81
C GLU A 278 -26.89 -4.95 8.16
N LEU A 279 -26.60 -3.93 8.97
CA LEU A 279 -26.07 -2.67 8.47
C LEU A 279 -24.55 -2.75 8.22
N PRO A 280 -24.04 -1.97 7.26
CA PRO A 280 -22.62 -1.98 6.91
C PRO A 280 -21.73 -1.26 7.94
N ASN A 281 -20.42 -1.49 7.86
CA ASN A 281 -19.44 -0.88 8.76
C ASN A 281 -19.46 0.66 8.76
N TYR A 282 -19.73 1.33 7.64
CA TYR A 282 -19.77 2.79 7.56
C TYR A 282 -20.92 3.23 6.67
N MET A 283 -21.61 4.30 7.06
CA MET A 283 -22.71 4.88 6.30
C MET A 283 -22.44 6.37 6.10
N PHE A 284 -22.49 6.82 4.84
CA PHE A 284 -22.28 8.21 4.49
C PHE A 284 -23.29 8.69 3.44
N PHE A 285 -23.24 9.97 3.08
CA PHE A 285 -24.23 10.63 2.24
C PHE A 285 -24.55 9.92 0.92
N ALA A 286 -23.58 9.23 0.32
CA ALA A 286 -23.80 8.55 -0.97
C ALA A 286 -24.55 7.22 -0.81
N THR A 287 -24.60 6.68 0.40
CA THR A 287 -25.06 5.31 0.65
C THR A 287 -26.31 5.26 1.51
N ALA A 288 -26.48 6.22 2.41
CA ALA A 288 -27.64 6.28 3.29
C ALA A 288 -28.99 6.24 2.54
N PRO A 289 -29.21 6.96 1.44
CA PRO A 289 -30.49 6.91 0.73
C PRO A 289 -30.85 5.51 0.22
N GLY A 290 -29.87 4.75 -0.28
CA GLY A 290 -30.09 3.38 -0.79
C GLY A 290 -30.37 2.38 0.34
N ILE A 291 -29.69 2.52 1.47
CA ILE A 291 -29.92 1.71 2.67
C ILE A 291 -31.33 1.99 3.21
N VAL A 292 -31.68 3.26 3.38
CA VAL A 292 -33.01 3.67 3.88
C VAL A 292 -34.11 3.23 2.92
N ALA A 293 -33.93 3.36 1.61
CA ALA A 293 -34.89 2.85 0.62
C ALA A 293 -35.08 1.34 0.73
N THR A 294 -34.02 0.59 1.00
CA THR A 294 -34.09 -0.85 1.23
C THR A 294 -34.84 -1.18 2.51
N ILE A 295 -34.58 -0.46 3.61
CA ILE A 295 -35.29 -0.61 4.88
C ILE A 295 -36.78 -0.30 4.70
N ARG A 296 -37.13 0.79 4.00
CA ARG A 296 -38.54 1.14 3.69
C ARG A 296 -39.24 0.02 2.92
N ARG A 297 -38.56 -0.57 1.93
CA ARG A 297 -39.11 -1.71 1.19
C ARG A 297 -39.33 -2.91 2.12
N THR A 298 -38.36 -3.22 2.98
CA THR A 298 -38.48 -4.32 3.95
C THR A 298 -39.62 -4.08 4.95
N LEU A 299 -39.79 -2.85 5.44
CA LEU A 299 -40.92 -2.46 6.30
C LEU A 299 -42.27 -2.64 5.59
N SER A 300 -42.34 -2.44 4.27
CA SER A 300 -43.57 -2.70 3.51
C SER A 300 -43.90 -4.19 3.34
N GLU A 301 -42.91 -5.07 3.55
CA GLU A 301 -42.99 -6.51 3.32
C GLU A 301 -43.00 -7.33 4.64
N SER A 302 -42.74 -6.70 5.79
CA SER A 302 -42.57 -7.36 7.09
C SER A 302 -43.15 -6.51 8.21
N SER A 303 -43.86 -7.13 9.17
CA SER A 303 -44.44 -6.38 10.30
C SER A 303 -43.41 -5.85 11.29
N GLU A 304 -42.24 -6.48 11.37
CA GLU A 304 -41.13 -6.03 12.21
C GLU A 304 -39.81 -6.06 11.44
N VAL A 305 -39.05 -4.98 11.55
CA VAL A 305 -37.70 -4.85 10.97
C VAL A 305 -36.70 -4.53 12.07
N ILE A 306 -35.75 -5.44 12.28
CA ILE A 306 -34.63 -5.27 13.20
C ILE A 306 -33.42 -4.77 12.42
N LEU A 307 -32.97 -3.56 12.71
CA LEU A 307 -31.73 -3.00 12.21
C LEU A 307 -30.58 -3.45 13.13
N ASP A 308 -29.67 -4.26 12.61
CA ASP A 308 -28.48 -4.70 13.35
C ASP A 308 -27.31 -3.74 13.11
N TRP A 309 -26.91 -3.02 14.17
CA TRP A 309 -25.83 -2.03 14.16
C TRP A 309 -24.48 -2.58 14.63
N GLU A 310 -24.35 -3.89 14.92
CA GLU A 310 -23.14 -4.47 15.54
C GLU A 310 -21.84 -4.11 14.78
N LYS A 311 -21.94 -4.06 13.45
CA LYS A 311 -20.82 -3.79 12.55
C LYS A 311 -20.59 -2.29 12.32
N VAL A 312 -21.58 -1.44 12.57
CA VAL A 312 -21.50 -0.01 12.25
C VAL A 312 -20.46 0.68 13.13
N ARG A 313 -19.47 1.32 12.51
CA ARG A 313 -18.36 2.06 13.15
C ARG A 313 -18.44 3.57 12.95
N GLY A 314 -19.30 4.06 12.06
CA GLY A 314 -19.50 5.49 11.90
C GLY A 314 -20.59 5.89 10.92
N LEU A 315 -21.22 7.03 11.22
CA LEU A 315 -22.16 7.74 10.37
C LEU A 315 -21.62 9.14 10.09
N ASP A 316 -21.83 9.61 8.86
CA ASP A 316 -21.73 11.05 8.58
C ASP A 316 -23.05 11.77 8.89
N THR A 317 -23.01 13.10 8.92
CA THR A 317 -24.18 13.93 9.26
C THR A 317 -25.36 13.69 8.34
N LYS A 318 -25.14 13.43 7.04
CA LYS A 318 -26.23 13.19 6.09
C LYS A 318 -26.87 11.81 6.31
N ALA A 319 -26.08 10.78 6.57
CA ALA A 319 -26.59 9.47 6.94
C ALA A 319 -27.44 9.57 8.21
N THR A 320 -26.97 10.29 9.22
CA THR A 320 -27.74 10.52 10.45
C THR A 320 -29.09 11.18 10.17
N LEU A 321 -29.13 12.18 9.28
CA LEU A 321 -30.37 12.86 8.89
C LEU A 321 -31.33 11.97 8.11
N GLU A 322 -30.83 11.12 7.21
CA GLU A 322 -31.65 10.15 6.46
C GLU A 322 -32.32 9.14 7.41
N PHE A 323 -31.59 8.65 8.42
CA PHE A 323 -32.17 7.78 9.45
C PHE A 323 -33.15 8.53 10.36
N ALA A 324 -32.87 9.79 10.69
CA ALA A 324 -33.80 10.63 11.46
C ALA A 324 -35.11 10.82 10.70
N GLN A 325 -35.04 11.08 9.40
CA GLN A 325 -36.20 11.21 8.54
C GLN A 325 -36.99 9.89 8.45
N LEU A 326 -36.31 8.76 8.28
CA LEU A 326 -36.95 7.44 8.32
C LEU A 326 -37.72 7.22 9.63
N CYS A 327 -37.10 7.51 10.77
CA CYS A 327 -37.75 7.33 12.08
C CYS A 327 -38.94 8.27 12.25
N ALA A 328 -38.84 9.51 11.78
CA ALA A 328 -39.94 10.48 11.84
C ALA A 328 -41.13 10.06 10.96
N GLU A 329 -40.86 9.52 9.77
CA GLU A 329 -41.88 8.99 8.87
C GLU A 329 -42.62 7.80 9.49
N GLU A 330 -41.89 6.83 10.06
CA GLU A 330 -42.50 5.65 10.71
C GLU A 330 -43.26 5.99 12.00
N GLN A 331 -42.82 7.00 12.75
CA GLN A 331 -43.58 7.52 13.88
C GLN A 331 -44.88 8.21 13.44
N ALA A 332 -44.88 8.88 12.28
CA ALA A 332 -46.03 9.63 11.79
C ALA A 332 -47.11 8.73 11.15
N GLU A 333 -46.73 7.60 10.55
CA GLU A 333 -47.67 6.76 9.79
C GLU A 333 -48.42 5.69 10.60
N GLU A 334 -48.18 5.54 11.91
CA GLU A 334 -48.86 4.66 12.91
C GLU A 334 -49.11 3.16 12.54
N ALA A 335 -48.87 2.72 11.30
CA ALA A 335 -49.45 1.48 10.77
C ALA A 335 -48.51 0.64 9.85
N ARG A 336 -47.24 1.02 9.64
CA ARG A 336 -46.37 0.34 8.64
C ARG A 336 -45.44 -0.76 9.17
N GLY A 337 -45.15 -0.81 10.47
CA GLY A 337 -44.34 -1.86 11.07
C GLY A 337 -43.59 -1.38 12.31
N ILE A 338 -42.95 -2.30 13.02
CA ILE A 338 -42.08 -1.98 14.18
C ILE A 338 -40.64 -1.89 13.68
N LEU A 339 -39.95 -0.78 13.97
CA LEU A 339 -38.55 -0.59 13.65
C LEU A 339 -37.69 -0.71 14.91
N THR A 340 -36.92 -1.78 15.02
CA THR A 340 -36.12 -2.09 16.21
C THR A 340 -34.64 -1.83 15.94
N PHE A 341 -33.97 -1.08 16.82
CA PHE A 341 -32.54 -0.80 16.72
C PHE A 341 -31.76 -1.73 17.66
N ALA A 342 -30.91 -2.61 17.11
CA ALA A 342 -30.10 -3.56 17.85
C ALA A 342 -28.61 -3.22 17.80
N ALA A 343 -27.87 -3.56 18.87
CA ALA A 343 -26.40 -3.48 18.95
C ALA A 343 -25.77 -2.10 18.67
N LEU A 344 -26.45 -1.03 19.09
CA LEU A 344 -26.01 0.34 18.79
C LEU A 344 -24.80 0.79 19.64
N GLU A 345 -23.74 1.25 18.97
CA GLU A 345 -22.58 1.82 19.66
C GLU A 345 -22.96 3.14 20.38
N PRO A 346 -22.48 3.41 21.61
CA PRO A 346 -22.81 4.64 22.34
C PRO A 346 -22.52 5.94 21.58
N SER A 347 -21.44 5.99 20.79
CA SER A 347 -21.08 7.16 19.99
C SER A 347 -22.10 7.44 18.88
N ILE A 348 -22.55 6.39 18.20
CA ILE A 348 -23.58 6.45 17.16
C ILE A 348 -24.94 6.78 17.78
N ARG A 349 -25.25 6.21 18.95
CA ARG A 349 -26.49 6.51 19.69
C ARG A 349 -26.58 8.00 20.00
N ALA A 350 -25.49 8.58 20.51
CA ALA A 350 -25.45 10.01 20.81
C ALA A 350 -25.69 10.86 19.55
N GLN A 351 -25.17 10.45 18.39
CA GLN A 351 -25.42 11.14 17.12
C GLN A 351 -26.88 11.04 16.66
N LEU A 352 -27.49 9.86 16.74
CA LEU A 352 -28.89 9.64 16.36
C LEU A 352 -29.85 10.37 17.30
N VAL A 353 -29.58 10.39 18.60
CA VAL A 353 -30.36 11.15 19.59
C VAL A 353 -30.22 12.66 19.33
N ALA A 354 -29.01 13.15 19.09
CA ALA A 354 -28.77 14.56 18.76
C ALA A 354 -29.47 14.99 17.46
N ALA A 355 -29.71 14.06 16.53
CA ALA A 355 -30.46 14.29 15.31
C ALA A 355 -31.97 14.04 15.44
N HIS A 356 -32.47 13.77 16.65
CA HIS A 356 -33.87 13.41 16.94
C HIS A 356 -34.37 12.15 16.20
N ALA A 357 -33.47 11.27 15.76
CA ALA A 357 -33.82 9.97 15.18
C ALA A 357 -34.28 8.98 16.26
N LEU A 358 -33.70 9.07 17.46
CA LEU A 358 -34.05 8.26 18.61
C LEU A 358 -34.57 9.15 19.74
N PRO A 359 -35.61 8.72 20.47
CA PRO A 359 -36.09 9.46 21.62
C PRO A 359 -35.05 9.45 22.76
N GLU A 360 -34.93 10.56 23.50
CA GLU A 360 -34.02 10.67 24.65
C GLU A 360 -34.38 9.69 25.78
N ALA A 361 -35.63 9.23 25.84
CA ALA A 361 -36.14 8.21 26.75
C ALA A 361 -37.22 7.35 26.05
N SER A 362 -37.27 6.05 26.39
CA SER A 362 -38.07 4.99 25.77
C SER A 362 -39.61 5.18 25.91
N SER A 363 -40.21 6.14 25.21
CA SER A 363 -41.66 6.41 25.28
C SER A 363 -42.43 6.23 23.97
N SER A 364 -41.78 5.87 22.85
CA SER A 364 -42.45 5.65 21.56
C SER A 364 -42.79 4.17 21.34
N ARG A 365 -44.07 3.85 21.07
CA ARG A 365 -44.56 2.47 20.86
C ARG A 365 -43.97 1.72 19.65
N ASN A 366 -43.49 2.44 18.62
CA ASN A 366 -43.08 1.83 17.34
C ASN A 366 -41.55 1.79 17.15
N LEU A 367 -40.78 2.29 18.13
CA LEU A 367 -39.32 2.25 18.13
C LEU A 367 -38.86 1.57 19.41
N GLU A 368 -38.49 0.31 19.28
CA GLU A 368 -37.93 -0.45 20.40
C GLU A 368 -36.40 -0.45 20.33
N MET A 369 -35.77 -0.28 21.49
CA MET A 369 -34.33 -0.48 21.66
C MET A 369 -34.10 -1.80 22.37
N ALA A 370 -33.41 -2.72 21.71
CA ALA A 370 -32.93 -3.95 22.34
C ALA A 370 -31.54 -3.68 22.96
N GLU A 371 -31.47 -3.56 24.29
CA GLU A 371 -30.19 -3.45 24.99
C GLU A 371 -29.45 -4.81 24.96
N LEU A 372 -28.18 -4.80 24.54
CA LEU A 372 -27.29 -5.96 24.69
C LEU A 372 -27.05 -6.22 26.18
N PRO A 373 -27.03 -7.49 26.63
CA PRO A 373 -26.60 -7.82 27.97
C PRO A 373 -25.16 -7.32 28.17
N ALA A 374 -24.96 -6.48 29.20
CA ALA A 374 -23.70 -5.81 29.48
C ALA A 374 -22.53 -6.80 29.52
N GLY A 375 -21.74 -6.84 28.44
CA GLY A 375 -20.50 -7.58 28.39
C GLY A 375 -19.54 -7.07 29.47
N ARG A 376 -19.08 -7.99 30.35
CA ARG A 376 -18.09 -7.71 31.39
C ARG A 376 -16.88 -7.00 30.79
N ARG A 377 -16.73 -5.71 31.10
CA ARG A 377 -15.47 -4.97 30.90
C ARG A 377 -14.39 -5.65 31.74
N SER A 378 -13.41 -6.29 31.10
CA SER A 378 -12.18 -6.69 31.78
C SER A 378 -11.35 -5.44 32.08
N THR A 379 -11.33 -5.03 33.34
CA THR A 379 -10.32 -4.12 33.85
C THR A 379 -8.99 -4.87 33.90
N ALA A 380 -8.07 -4.56 32.98
CA ALA A 380 -6.67 -4.93 33.10
C ALA A 380 -5.85 -3.65 33.25
N SER A 381 -5.73 -3.19 34.49
CA SER A 381 -4.70 -2.26 34.92
C SER A 381 -3.55 -3.07 35.54
N GLY A 382 -2.33 -2.57 35.34
CA GLY A 382 -1.13 -3.03 36.00
C GLY A 382 -0.31 -4.01 35.15
N SER A 383 1.01 -4.04 35.22
CA SER A 383 1.96 -3.18 35.92
C SER A 383 3.32 -3.43 35.28
N SER A 384 4.16 -2.41 35.30
CA SER A 384 5.57 -2.48 34.91
C SER A 384 6.30 -3.57 35.71
N ARG A 385 6.89 -4.57 35.02
CA ARG A 385 7.95 -5.39 35.60
C ARG A 385 9.00 -5.75 34.56
N ARG A 386 10.15 -5.07 34.65
CA ARG A 386 11.44 -5.50 34.10
C ARG A 386 11.77 -6.89 34.64
N GLN A 387 12.04 -7.83 33.74
CA GLN A 387 12.96 -8.94 34.02
C GLN A 387 13.94 -9.06 32.87
N SER A 388 15.22 -8.88 33.21
CA SER A 388 16.35 -9.28 32.41
C SER A 388 16.44 -10.80 32.40
N LEU A 389 16.83 -11.40 31.28
CA LEU A 389 17.67 -12.60 31.29
C LEU A 389 18.31 -12.79 29.91
N ALA A 390 19.50 -13.36 29.97
CA ALA A 390 20.54 -13.33 28.96
C ALA A 390 20.40 -14.42 27.88
N SER A 391 21.26 -14.24 26.88
CA SER A 391 21.72 -15.11 25.80
C SER A 391 21.52 -16.61 25.93
N THR A 392 20.98 -17.21 24.87
CA THR A 392 21.53 -18.44 24.28
C THR A 392 21.34 -18.43 22.77
N GLU A 393 22.42 -18.80 22.10
CA GLU A 393 22.55 -19.03 20.66
C GLU A 393 21.54 -20.06 20.14
N HIS A 394 21.06 -19.87 18.91
CA HIS A 394 21.08 -20.94 17.91
C HIS A 394 21.08 -20.32 16.51
N ALA A 395 22.21 -20.49 15.82
CA ALA A 395 22.34 -20.35 14.39
C ALA A 395 21.72 -21.57 13.72
N HIS A 396 20.69 -21.36 12.89
CA HIS A 396 20.38 -22.12 11.68
C HIS A 396 19.03 -21.63 11.14
N ASP A 397 19.04 -20.63 10.25
CA ASP A 397 18.04 -20.46 9.18
C ASP A 397 18.39 -19.28 8.28
N ALA A 398 19.43 -19.47 7.47
CA ALA A 398 19.81 -18.55 6.40
C ALA A 398 19.88 -19.30 5.06
N ARG A 399 18.79 -20.01 4.69
CA ARG A 399 18.59 -20.59 3.35
C ARG A 399 17.11 -20.69 2.96
N ARG A 400 16.30 -19.66 3.20
CA ARG A 400 15.01 -19.51 2.52
C ARG A 400 14.65 -18.03 2.46
N LEU A 401 15.04 -17.36 1.38
CA LEU A 401 14.41 -16.15 0.84
C LEU A 401 15.15 -15.77 -0.45
N THR A 402 14.84 -16.50 -1.51
CA THR A 402 15.06 -16.08 -2.90
C THR A 402 13.78 -16.39 -3.68
N GLY A 403 13.27 -15.40 -4.40
CA GLY A 403 12.30 -15.57 -5.47
C GLY A 403 10.82 -15.46 -5.08
N ILE A 404 10.19 -14.39 -5.58
CA ILE A 404 8.74 -14.08 -5.61
C ILE A 404 7.89 -15.16 -6.33
N THR A 405 8.48 -16.29 -6.73
CA THR A 405 7.78 -17.48 -7.27
C THR A 405 7.49 -18.57 -6.23
N ALA A 406 8.01 -18.46 -5.00
CA ALA A 406 7.89 -19.49 -3.97
C ALA A 406 6.56 -19.49 -3.19
N LEU A 407 5.73 -18.44 -3.30
CA LEU A 407 4.44 -18.37 -2.60
C LEU A 407 3.37 -19.32 -3.14
N ARG A 408 3.62 -20.00 -4.26
CA ARG A 408 2.65 -20.87 -4.95
C ARG A 408 2.66 -22.34 -4.50
N ARG A 409 3.52 -22.75 -3.55
CA ARG A 409 3.66 -24.17 -3.14
C ARG A 409 3.49 -24.48 -1.65
N SER A 410 3.04 -23.54 -0.81
CA SER A 410 2.83 -23.82 0.63
C SER A 410 1.36 -23.94 1.07
N ILE A 411 0.40 -24.05 0.15
CA ILE A 411 -0.94 -24.55 0.47
C ILE A 411 -1.00 -26.04 0.09
N ALA A 412 -0.25 -26.85 0.84
CA ALA A 412 -0.50 -28.27 0.98
C ALA A 412 -0.68 -28.49 2.47
N MET A 413 -1.90 -28.83 2.89
CA MET A 413 -2.25 -29.08 4.28
C MET A 413 -1.39 -30.23 4.83
N PRO A 414 -0.68 -30.06 5.95
CA PRO A 414 -0.17 -31.19 6.68
C PRO A 414 -1.31 -31.81 7.50
N THR A 415 -1.70 -33.03 7.12
CA THR A 415 -2.45 -33.95 7.97
C THR A 415 -1.51 -34.50 9.06
N GLY A 416 -1.74 -34.14 10.33
CA GLY A 416 -0.97 -34.65 11.48
C GLY A 416 -1.34 -33.95 12.80
N PRO A 417 -1.20 -34.61 13.96
CA PRO A 417 -2.22 -34.61 15.02
C PRO A 417 -2.25 -33.38 15.93
N ILE A 418 -3.46 -33.10 16.39
CA ILE A 418 -3.90 -31.98 17.23
C ILE A 418 -3.24 -32.05 18.62
N GLY A 419 -2.42 -31.05 18.93
CA GLY A 419 -1.92 -30.76 20.27
C GLY A 419 -2.65 -29.56 20.89
N SER A 420 -3.41 -29.82 21.95
CA SER A 420 -3.97 -28.90 22.97
C SER A 420 -4.58 -27.58 22.51
N CYS A 421 -5.90 -27.58 22.39
CA CYS A 421 -6.77 -26.41 22.27
C CYS A 421 -6.83 -25.61 23.60
N PRO A 422 -6.93 -24.27 23.60
CA PRO A 422 -7.14 -23.47 24.81
C PRO A 422 -8.45 -23.85 25.49
N ARG A 423 -8.45 -23.92 26.83
CA ARG A 423 -9.61 -24.30 27.67
C ARG A 423 -10.90 -23.52 27.37
N GLU A 424 -10.80 -22.32 26.80
CA GLU A 424 -11.93 -21.44 26.48
C GLU A 424 -12.68 -21.84 25.19
N ALA A 425 -12.01 -22.49 24.22
CA ALA A 425 -12.67 -22.98 23.02
C ALA A 425 -13.47 -24.28 23.28
N ARG A 426 -13.09 -25.02 24.33
CA ARG A 426 -13.78 -26.25 24.75
C ARG A 426 -15.13 -25.94 25.42
N SER A 427 -15.21 -24.87 26.22
CA SER A 427 -16.45 -24.50 26.89
C SER A 427 -17.51 -23.95 25.93
N LEU A 428 -17.10 -23.25 24.85
CA LEU A 428 -18.04 -22.74 23.85
C LEU A 428 -18.59 -23.87 22.95
N ALA A 429 -17.74 -24.83 22.58
CA ALA A 429 -18.14 -26.00 21.80
C ALA A 429 -19.05 -26.94 22.60
N GLU A 430 -18.78 -27.13 23.90
CA GLU A 430 -19.64 -27.90 24.81
C GLU A 430 -20.99 -27.21 25.03
N ALA A 431 -21.02 -25.88 25.21
CA ALA A 431 -22.27 -25.12 25.34
C ALA A 431 -23.14 -25.17 24.06
N LEU A 432 -22.53 -25.12 22.87
CA LEU A 432 -23.24 -25.25 21.59
C LEU A 432 -23.75 -26.67 21.32
N ALA A 433 -23.03 -27.70 21.79
CA ALA A 433 -23.48 -29.09 21.69
C ALA A 433 -24.66 -29.37 22.64
N GLU A 434 -24.63 -28.81 23.85
CA GLU A 434 -25.71 -28.94 24.83
C GLU A 434 -26.99 -28.19 24.38
N ALA A 435 -26.84 -27.03 23.73
CA ALA A 435 -27.95 -26.29 23.14
C ALA A 435 -28.62 -27.04 21.97
N ARG A 436 -27.84 -27.76 21.14
CA ARG A 436 -28.37 -28.58 20.05
C ARG A 436 -29.15 -29.82 20.50
N GLN A 437 -28.84 -30.36 21.67
CA GLN A 437 -29.57 -31.52 22.22
C GLN A 437 -30.92 -31.14 22.86
N ARG A 438 -31.16 -29.85 23.12
CA ARG A 438 -32.41 -29.37 23.72
C ARG A 438 -33.47 -28.93 22.71
N LEU A 439 -33.19 -29.01 21.40
CA LEU A 439 -34.15 -28.68 20.36
C LEU A 439 -34.99 -29.91 19.98
N PRO A 440 -36.33 -29.80 19.91
CA PRO A 440 -37.18 -30.89 19.43
C PRO A 440 -36.88 -31.18 17.96
N THR A 441 -36.73 -32.46 17.64
CA THR A 441 -36.55 -32.93 16.26
C THR A 441 -37.80 -32.62 15.44
N PRO A 442 -37.68 -32.05 14.23
CA PRO A 442 -38.83 -31.81 13.38
C PRO A 442 -39.48 -33.14 13.00
N ALA A 443 -40.80 -33.24 13.20
CA ALA A 443 -41.59 -34.37 12.76
C ALA A 443 -41.49 -34.52 11.24
N SER A 444 -41.06 -35.69 10.79
CA SER A 444 -40.94 -36.05 9.37
C SER A 444 -42.28 -35.96 8.66
N LYS A 445 -42.32 -35.26 7.53
CA LYS A 445 -43.27 -35.49 6.44
C LYS A 445 -42.50 -35.96 5.21
#